data_AF-A0A2E1IL31-F1
#
_entry.id   AF-A0A2E1IL31-F1
#
_cell.length_a   1.000
_cell.length_b   1.000
_cell.length_c   1.000
_cell.angle_alpha   90.00
_cell.angle_beta   90.00
_cell.angle_gamma   90.00
#
_symmetry.space_group_name_H-M   'P 1'
#
loop_
_entity.id
_entity.type
_entity.pdbx_description
1 polymer ?
#
loop_
_entity_poly.entity_id
_entity_poly.type
_entity_poly.pdbx_seq_one_letter_code
_entity_poly.pdbx_strand_id
1 'polypeptide(L)'
;MTTGTARRPERRLSALPSKRTPGQSFRIQPEHVFKGLVLVMLGLIAHAVAKPSALDRCIRSRYQQVLESHQLTDQQITEAIRTSEFNKATNFCSGGTGRMNWGN
;
A
#
# COMPACT_ATOMS: atom_id res chain seq x y z
N MET A 1 -20.25 36.47 -79.58
CA MET A 1 -21.31 36.11 -78.61
C MET A 1 -20.67 35.48 -77.38
N THR A 2 -20.65 36.28 -76.31
CA THR A 2 -20.59 35.98 -74.86
C THR A 2 -19.71 34.86 -74.30
N THR A 3 -18.62 35.30 -73.66
CA THR A 3 -17.78 34.59 -72.68
C THR A 3 -18.56 34.21 -71.42
N GLY A 4 -18.65 32.91 -71.09
CA GLY A 4 -19.24 32.43 -69.85
C GLY A 4 -18.28 32.58 -68.66
N THR A 5 -18.59 33.46 -67.71
CA THR A 5 -17.82 33.60 -66.46
C THR A 5 -18.20 32.48 -65.49
N ALA A 6 -17.29 31.54 -65.23
CA ALA A 6 -17.45 30.55 -64.17
C ALA A 6 -17.42 31.22 -62.79
N ARG A 7 -18.59 31.35 -62.14
CA ARG A 7 -18.69 31.84 -60.75
C ARG A 7 -18.18 30.75 -59.80
N ARG A 8 -17.00 30.97 -59.26
CA ARG A 8 -16.44 30.21 -58.12
C ARG A 8 -17.31 30.45 -56.88
N PRO A 9 -17.88 29.44 -56.22
CA PRO A 9 -18.62 29.67 -54.99
C PRO A 9 -17.64 30.01 -53.88
N GLU A 10 -17.73 31.23 -53.35
CA GLU A 10 -17.00 31.63 -52.14
C GLU A 10 -17.49 30.78 -50.96
N ARG A 11 -16.64 29.87 -50.52
CA ARG A 11 -16.87 29.06 -49.32
C ARG A 11 -16.57 29.94 -48.10
N ARG A 12 -17.55 30.72 -47.65
CA ARG A 12 -17.45 31.40 -46.36
C ARG A 12 -17.45 30.35 -45.25
N LEU A 13 -16.26 30.10 -44.71
CA LEU A 13 -16.08 29.34 -43.49
C LEU A 13 -16.59 30.20 -42.32
N SER A 14 -17.87 30.08 -42.01
CA SER A 14 -18.41 30.59 -40.75
C SER A 14 -17.85 29.73 -39.62
N ALA A 15 -16.98 30.31 -38.79
CA ALA A 15 -16.53 29.67 -37.56
C ALA A 15 -17.76 29.49 -36.66
N LEU A 16 -18.34 28.29 -36.67
CA LEU A 16 -19.30 27.90 -35.64
C LEU A 16 -18.55 27.93 -34.30
N PRO A 17 -19.04 28.66 -33.29
CA PRO A 17 -18.43 28.60 -31.98
C PRO A 17 -18.48 27.14 -31.53
N SER A 18 -17.30 26.55 -31.33
CA SER A 18 -17.17 25.26 -30.66
C SER A 18 -18.01 25.36 -29.40
N LYS A 19 -19.06 24.53 -29.29
CA LYS A 19 -19.81 24.34 -28.05
C LYS A 19 -18.85 23.68 -27.05
N ARG A 20 -17.87 24.43 -26.56
CA ARG A 20 -17.22 24.16 -25.29
C ARG A 20 -18.27 24.48 -24.26
N THR A 21 -19.02 23.46 -23.86
CA THR A 21 -20.00 23.52 -22.79
C THR A 21 -19.34 24.19 -21.58
N PRO A 22 -19.69 25.44 -21.24
CA PRO A 22 -19.16 26.11 -20.06
C PRO A 22 -19.96 25.55 -18.90
N GLY A 23 -19.46 24.49 -18.29
CA GLY A 23 -20.22 23.78 -17.27
C GLY A 23 -19.91 22.30 -17.15
N GLN A 24 -18.73 21.84 -17.57
CA GLN A 24 -18.19 20.62 -16.98
C GLN A 24 -17.77 20.97 -15.54
N SER A 25 -18.76 21.28 -14.70
CA SER A 25 -18.59 21.21 -13.26
C SER A 25 -18.01 19.83 -13.03
N PHE A 26 -16.85 19.75 -12.41
CA PHE A 26 -16.30 18.52 -11.90
C PHE A 26 -17.28 18.03 -10.83
N ARG A 27 -18.39 17.45 -11.28
CA ARG A 27 -19.46 16.96 -10.42
C ARG A 27 -18.86 15.68 -9.90
N ILE A 28 -18.23 15.79 -8.74
CA ILE A 28 -17.59 14.67 -8.07
C ILE A 28 -18.69 13.62 -7.94
N GLN A 29 -18.61 12.59 -8.79
CA GLN A 29 -19.60 11.54 -8.76
C GLN A 29 -19.41 10.82 -7.42
N PRO A 30 -20.50 10.54 -6.68
CA PRO A 30 -20.41 9.91 -5.36
C PRO A 30 -19.67 8.56 -5.42
N GLU A 31 -19.72 7.87 -6.56
CA GLU A 31 -18.93 6.67 -6.84
C GLU A 31 -17.41 6.89 -6.77
N HIS A 32 -16.90 8.04 -7.19
CA HIS A 32 -15.47 8.36 -7.12
C HIS A 32 -15.04 8.70 -5.70
N VAL A 33 -15.91 9.33 -4.91
CA VAL A 33 -15.67 9.56 -3.48
C VAL A 33 -15.60 8.24 -2.74
N PHE A 34 -16.55 7.34 -3.00
CA PHE A 34 -16.58 6.02 -2.40
C PHE A 34 -15.32 5.21 -2.76
N LYS A 35 -14.97 5.15 -4.06
CA LYS A 35 -13.73 4.48 -4.51
C LYS A 35 -12.48 5.09 -3.87
N GLY A 36 -12.40 6.41 -3.78
CA GLY A 36 -11.30 7.12 -3.12
C GLY A 36 -11.20 6.77 -1.64
N LEU A 37 -12.33 6.75 -0.92
CA LEU A 37 -12.37 6.40 0.49
C LEU A 37 -11.97 4.95 0.74
N VAL A 38 -12.42 4.02 -0.11
CA VAL A 38 -12.02 2.60 -0.04
C VAL A 38 -10.51 2.45 -0.24
N LEU A 39 -9.91 3.16 -1.20
CA LEU A 39 -8.47 3.13 -1.43
C LEU A 39 -7.69 3.71 -0.24
N VAL A 40 -8.16 4.81 0.36
CA VAL A 40 -7.55 5.38 1.57
C VAL A 40 -7.65 4.41 2.75
N MET A 41 -8.82 3.79 2.96
CA MET A 41 -9.01 2.79 4.02
C MET A 41 -8.09 1.57 3.83
N LEU A 42 -7.99 1.04 2.61
CA LEU A 42 -7.06 -0.05 2.29
C LEU A 42 -5.60 0.36 2.54
N GLY A 43 -5.22 1.58 2.17
CA GLY A 43 -3.90 2.12 2.45
C GLY A 43 -3.61 2.23 3.95
N LEU A 44 -4.58 2.68 4.75
CA LEU A 44 -4.46 2.75 6.21
C LEU A 44 -4.38 1.37 6.86
N ILE A 45 -5.17 0.40 6.40
CA ILE A 45 -5.11 -0.99 6.88
C ILE A 45 -3.75 -1.59 6.54
N ALA A 46 -3.28 -1.46 5.30
CA ALA A 46 -1.97 -1.93 4.90
C ALA A 46 -0.84 -1.26 5.72
N HIS A 47 -0.96 0.04 5.98
CA HIS A 47 -0.01 0.78 6.80
C HIS A 47 -0.03 0.36 8.28
N ALA A 48 -1.19 0.04 8.82
CA ALA A 48 -1.34 -0.49 10.18
C ALA A 48 -0.75 -1.90 10.31
N VAL A 49 -0.99 -2.77 9.32
CA VAL A 49 -0.44 -4.13 9.27
C VAL A 49 1.08 -4.13 9.04
N ALA A 50 1.59 -3.18 8.27
CA ALA A 50 3.03 -3.04 8.02
C ALA A 50 3.83 -2.57 9.25
N LYS A 51 3.17 -1.98 10.26
CA LYS A 51 3.86 -1.58 11.49
C LYS A 51 4.12 -2.82 12.32
N PRO A 52 5.38 -3.13 12.66
CA PRO A 52 5.68 -4.25 13.55
C PRO A 52 4.95 -4.01 14.87
N SER A 53 4.16 -5.00 15.27
CA SER A 53 3.39 -4.95 16.50
C SER A 53 4.32 -4.76 17.69
N ALA A 54 3.81 -4.26 18.82
CA ALA A 54 4.62 -4.17 20.04
C ALA A 54 5.21 -5.54 20.44
N LEU A 55 4.47 -6.61 20.12
CA LEU A 55 4.88 -7.99 20.31
C LEU A 55 6.05 -8.38 19.37
N ASP A 56 6.00 -8.04 18.08
CA ASP A 56 7.10 -8.30 17.14
C ASP A 56 8.39 -7.59 17.55
N ARG A 57 8.29 -6.36 18.04
CA ARG A 57 9.45 -5.61 18.55
C ARG A 57 10.04 -6.28 19.78
N CYS A 58 9.20 -6.74 20.69
CA CYS A 58 9.63 -7.49 21.87
C CYS A 58 10.34 -8.79 21.48
N ILE A 59 9.75 -9.58 20.58
CA ILE A 59 10.35 -10.85 20.12
C ILE A 59 11.71 -10.59 19.49
N ARG A 60 11.80 -9.60 18.58
CA ARG A 60 13.06 -9.28 17.91
C ARG A 60 14.14 -8.80 18.89
N SER A 61 13.78 -7.97 19.86
CA SER A 61 14.71 -7.50 20.88
C SER A 61 15.23 -8.66 21.75
N ARG A 62 14.35 -9.59 22.15
CA ARG A 62 14.76 -10.77 22.93
C ARG A 62 15.60 -11.73 22.13
N TYR A 63 15.26 -11.95 20.86
CA TYR A 63 16.07 -12.76 19.97
C TYR A 63 17.47 -12.18 19.79
N GLN A 64 17.60 -10.87 19.58
CA GLN A 64 18.90 -10.19 19.51
C GLN A 64 19.70 -10.30 20.82
N GLN A 65 19.07 -10.17 21.98
CA GLN A 65 19.74 -10.39 23.27
C GLN A 65 20.33 -11.80 23.37
N VAL A 66 19.63 -12.82 22.88
CA VAL A 66 20.12 -14.21 22.86
C VAL A 66 21.33 -14.33 21.93
N LEU A 67 21.25 -13.76 20.72
CA LEU A 67 22.38 -13.72 19.78
C LEU A 67 23.62 -13.07 20.39
N GLU A 68 23.46 -11.88 20.98
CA GLU A 68 24.53 -11.12 21.63
C GLU A 68 25.13 -11.88 22.82
N SER A 69 24.30 -12.50 23.65
CA SER A 69 24.75 -13.25 24.84
C SER A 69 25.62 -14.46 24.48
N HIS A 70 25.35 -15.08 23.33
CA HIS A 70 26.11 -16.22 22.84
C HIS A 70 27.24 -15.83 21.88
N GLN A 71 27.43 -14.53 21.60
CA GLN A 71 28.38 -14.03 20.59
C GLN A 71 28.18 -14.68 19.22
N LEU A 72 26.93 -15.03 18.90
CA LEU A 72 26.56 -15.71 17.66
C LEU A 72 25.97 -14.70 16.67
N THR A 73 26.29 -14.89 15.40
CA THR A 73 25.62 -14.20 14.30
C THR A 73 24.43 -15.05 13.80
N ASP A 74 23.41 -14.40 13.21
CA ASP A 74 22.18 -15.08 12.74
C ASP A 74 22.48 -16.22 11.74
N GLN A 75 23.62 -16.16 11.05
CA GLN A 75 24.08 -17.18 10.10
C GLN A 75 24.73 -18.41 10.75
N GLN A 76 25.12 -18.32 12.01
CA GLN A 76 25.78 -19.41 12.75
C GLN A 76 24.78 -20.27 13.54
N ILE A 77 23.50 -19.91 13.53
CA ILE A 77 22.44 -20.61 14.28
C ILE A 77 21.69 -21.56 13.36
N THR A 78 21.51 -22.79 13.83
CA THR A 78 20.68 -23.78 13.13
C THR A 78 19.20 -23.37 13.18
N GLU A 79 18.46 -23.70 12.11
CA GLU A 79 17.05 -23.33 11.98
C GLU A 79 16.18 -23.83 13.16
N ALA A 80 16.53 -24.99 13.74
CA ALA A 80 15.88 -25.53 14.93
C ALA A 80 16.09 -24.67 16.19
N ILE A 81 17.30 -24.12 16.38
CA ILE A 81 17.58 -23.23 17.52
C ILE A 81 16.89 -21.89 17.30
N ARG A 82 16.91 -21.37 16.07
CA ARG A 82 16.22 -20.12 15.71
C ARG A 82 14.73 -20.19 16.03
N THR A 83 14.06 -21.24 15.57
CA THR A 83 12.62 -21.45 15.82
C THR A 83 12.33 -21.64 17.31
N SER A 84 13.17 -22.38 18.02
CA SER A 84 13.06 -22.55 19.48
C SER A 84 13.19 -21.22 20.23
N GLU A 85 14.23 -20.44 19.99
CA GLU A 85 14.42 -19.16 20.68
C GLU A 85 13.35 -18.13 20.30
N PHE A 86 12.87 -18.15 19.05
CA PHE A 86 11.75 -17.33 18.62
C PHE A 86 10.44 -17.71 19.33
N ASN A 87 10.16 -19.01 19.51
CA ASN A 87 8.98 -19.48 20.24
C ASN A 87 9.05 -19.12 21.73
N LYS A 88 10.23 -19.21 22.36
CA LYS A 88 10.43 -18.75 23.74
C LYS A 88 10.18 -17.26 23.87
N ALA A 89 10.77 -16.46 22.98
CA ALA A 89 10.60 -15.02 22.94
C ALA A 89 9.12 -14.64 22.71
N THR A 90 8.43 -15.35 21.82
CA THR A 90 6.98 -15.17 21.58
C THR A 90 6.18 -15.42 22.85
N ASN A 91 6.40 -16.54 23.54
CA ASN A 91 5.71 -16.89 24.78
C ASN A 91 5.97 -15.84 25.89
N PHE A 92 7.21 -15.37 26.00
CA PHE A 92 7.57 -14.30 26.94
C PHE A 92 6.84 -12.99 26.62
N CYS A 93 6.86 -12.57 25.35
CA CYS A 93 6.25 -11.32 24.90
C CYS A 93 4.71 -11.35 24.88
N SER A 94 4.10 -12.54 24.88
CA SER A 94 2.65 -12.72 25.07
C SER A 94 2.22 -12.77 26.55
N GLY A 95 3.12 -12.50 27.50
CA GLY A 95 2.84 -12.48 28.94
C GLY A 95 3.10 -13.80 29.67
N GLY A 96 3.75 -14.77 29.01
CA GLY A 96 4.22 -16.00 29.64
C GLY A 96 5.63 -15.87 30.23
N THR A 97 6.14 -16.95 30.82
CA THR A 97 7.45 -16.96 31.49
C THR A 97 8.63 -17.17 30.54
N GLY A 98 8.38 -17.36 29.23
CA GLY A 98 9.41 -17.66 28.23
C GLY A 98 10.00 -19.08 28.33
N ARG A 99 9.48 -19.92 29.24
CA ARG A 99 9.82 -21.34 29.31
C ARG A 99 8.90 -22.10 28.37
N MET A 100 9.47 -22.78 27.37
CA MET A 100 8.72 -23.78 26.63
C MET A 100 8.40 -24.94 27.58
N ASN A 101 7.11 -25.09 27.91
CA ASN A 101 6.64 -26.25 28.62
C ASN A 101 6.51 -27.38 27.58
N TRP A 102 7.55 -28.19 27.46
CA TRP A 102 7.47 -29.46 26.74
C TRP A 102 6.68 -30.40 27.63
N GLY A 103 5.35 -30.36 27.50
CA GLY A 103 4.49 -31.36 28.13
C GLY A 103 4.89 -32.73 27.60
N ASN A 104 5.23 -33.64 28.52
CA ASN A 104 5.45 -35.07 28.25
C ASN A 104 4.18 -35.72 27.70
#